data_AF-W0IYK0-F1
#
_entry.id   AF-W0IYK0-F1
#
_cell.length_a   1.000
_cell.length_b   1.000
_cell.length_c   1.000
_cell.angle_alpha   90.00
_cell.angle_beta   90.00
_cell.angle_gamma   90.00
#
_symmetry.space_group_name_H-M   'P 1'
#
loop_
_entity.id
_entity.type
_entity.pdbx_description
1 polymer ?
#
loop_
_entity_poly.entity_id
_entity_poly.type
_entity_poly.pdbx_seq_one_letter_code
_entity_poly.pdbx_strand_id
1 'polypeptide(L)'
;MNKPLQNTCHRLGRAGRLCRFAAGLAAAGFGFGPALVADTLYWNGGDGTWMAGTGTAGWSDTAESGAGSLGWIDNNDAVFTSANPTLTIGSAASDKVYVGNLTIQNGLTLKQAANAVDFYITGAGSGNLTLQATAIQLRTFLQSSSAWNGTISVSGSASNSNYVYVDSASAVGSSTRLNVDLGYVLFGASSGSASFTIGELSGADSNSLIRSRGDSVQTLRIEQNTDTTYAGRIGSATTGTWNLNLIKAGTGTLVLSGDVSHAGTTLVESGKLYFNGTTSARNTLNGVSVASGATLGGKGLIGIGGGATRNVTIADGGILAPGGVDEIGTLTINGNSTAGALVTSAGLVFTKNATIQVRLAELGTNDKIVLTGNGTNFGKGSAAGGDGSILFDFTNDNGLAELGTYDLITFANEPGIVLSTFGLTQASIDAGWAGTFGYSGNILQFTVTGIGTVIPESSTYAAIIGGLALAGVICVRRRRT
;
A
#
# COMPACT_ATOMS: atom_id res chain seq x y z
N MET A 1 -26.88 -13.32 64.39
CA MET A 1 -25.95 -12.86 65.44
C MET A 1 -25.66 -11.37 65.22
N ASN A 2 -26.03 -10.57 66.23
CA ASN A 2 -25.67 -9.19 66.58
C ASN A 2 -24.97 -8.28 65.56
N LYS A 3 -25.77 -7.37 64.99
CA LYS A 3 -25.89 -5.91 65.29
C LYS A 3 -24.69 -5.09 65.84
N PRO A 4 -24.73 -3.76 65.65
CA PRO A 4 -23.61 -2.86 65.35
C PRO A 4 -23.36 -1.80 66.45
N LEU A 5 -22.45 -0.85 66.22
CA LEU A 5 -22.32 0.37 67.04
C LEU A 5 -22.89 1.59 66.32
N GLN A 6 -23.98 2.10 66.91
CA GLN A 6 -24.47 3.48 66.79
C GLN A 6 -23.73 4.38 67.78
N ASN A 7 -23.68 5.69 67.50
CA ASN A 7 -24.25 6.75 68.35
C ASN A 7 -24.03 8.13 67.68
N THR A 8 -25.08 8.81 67.21
CA THR A 8 -25.97 9.79 67.91
C THR A 8 -25.23 11.06 68.34
N CYS A 9 -25.80 12.27 68.36
CA CYS A 9 -26.99 12.93 67.83
C CYS A 9 -26.86 14.37 68.38
N HIS A 10 -27.21 15.42 67.63
CA HIS A 10 -27.94 16.56 68.22
C HIS A 10 -28.62 17.42 67.15
N ARG A 11 -29.95 17.46 67.23
CA ARG A 11 -30.84 18.45 66.63
C ARG A 11 -30.61 19.82 67.29
N LEU A 12 -30.81 20.89 66.51
CA LEU A 12 -31.67 22.03 66.85
C LEU A 12 -32.00 22.80 65.57
N GLY A 13 -33.28 22.95 65.26
CA GLY A 13 -33.76 23.70 64.11
C GLY A 13 -33.89 25.20 64.38
N ARG A 14 -33.97 25.99 63.31
CA ARG A 14 -34.71 27.26 63.30
C ARG A 14 -35.01 27.71 61.88
N ALA A 15 -36.20 28.26 61.74
CA ALA A 15 -36.83 28.74 60.52
C ALA A 15 -36.29 30.09 60.05
N GLY A 16 -36.46 30.34 58.75
CA GLY A 16 -36.77 31.65 58.20
C GLY A 16 -35.59 32.51 57.75
N ARG A 17 -35.46 32.70 56.44
CA ARG A 17 -35.64 34.00 55.76
C ARG A 17 -35.37 33.86 54.28
N LEU A 18 -36.36 34.26 53.47
CA LEU A 18 -36.16 34.66 52.09
C LEU A 18 -35.06 35.72 52.04
N CYS A 19 -33.98 35.46 51.31
CA CYS A 19 -33.08 36.48 50.81
C CYS A 19 -32.99 36.30 49.30
N ARG A 20 -33.69 37.17 48.57
CA ARG A 20 -33.52 37.35 47.12
C ARG A 20 -32.11 37.88 46.90
N PHE A 21 -31.19 37.02 46.45
CA PHE A 21 -29.97 37.46 45.79
C PHE A 21 -30.26 37.58 44.29
N ALA A 22 -30.40 38.81 43.82
CA ALA A 22 -30.31 39.13 42.41
C ALA A 22 -28.83 39.01 42.00
N ALA A 23 -28.43 37.85 41.48
CA ALA A 23 -27.17 37.71 40.77
C ALA A 23 -27.41 38.24 39.34
N GLY A 24 -26.80 39.39 39.05
CA GLY A 24 -26.75 39.93 37.69
C GLY A 24 -26.08 38.92 36.77
N LEU A 25 -26.84 38.46 35.79
CA LEU A 25 -26.35 37.66 34.67
C LEU A 25 -25.52 38.59 33.77
N ALA A 26 -24.23 38.73 34.06
CA ALA A 26 -23.29 39.25 33.07
C ALA A 26 -23.09 38.15 32.02
N ALA A 27 -23.86 38.23 30.94
CA ALA A 27 -23.57 37.48 29.73
C ALA A 27 -22.22 37.98 29.18
N ALA A 28 -21.14 37.28 29.54
CA ALA A 28 -19.91 37.34 28.77
C ALA A 28 -20.22 36.73 27.41
N GLY A 29 -20.65 37.56 26.48
CA GLY A 29 -20.70 37.21 25.07
C GLY A 29 -19.27 36.91 24.64
N PHE A 30 -18.90 35.63 24.64
CA PHE A 30 -17.86 35.15 23.75
C PHE A 30 -18.39 35.35 22.33
N GLY A 31 -18.21 36.56 21.82
CA GLY A 31 -18.33 36.81 20.40
C GLY A 31 -17.33 35.90 19.72
N PHE A 32 -17.81 34.84 19.08
CA PHE A 32 -17.11 34.28 17.95
C PHE A 32 -17.03 35.42 16.94
N GLY A 33 -15.93 36.15 16.96
CA GLY A 33 -15.59 37.04 15.87
C GLY A 33 -15.65 36.22 14.57
N PRO A 34 -16.19 36.78 13.48
CA PRO A 34 -16.11 36.09 12.19
C PRO A 34 -14.66 35.68 11.97
N ALA A 35 -14.43 34.43 11.55
CA ALA A 35 -13.10 34.00 11.14
C ALA A 35 -12.58 35.05 10.15
N LEU A 36 -11.44 35.66 10.47
CA LEU A 36 -10.74 36.53 9.51
C LEU A 36 -10.54 35.68 8.26
N VAL A 37 -11.06 36.15 7.12
CA VAL A 37 -10.88 35.47 5.84
C VAL A 37 -9.38 35.46 5.54
N ALA A 38 -8.82 34.29 5.26
CA ALA A 38 -7.43 34.17 4.85
C ALA A 38 -7.20 34.97 3.56
N ASP A 39 -6.15 35.78 3.51
CA ASP A 39 -5.76 36.45 2.26
C ASP A 39 -5.10 35.42 1.34
N THR A 40 -5.38 35.49 0.04
CA THR A 40 -4.68 34.69 -0.97
C THR A 40 -3.43 35.41 -1.43
N LEU A 41 -2.28 34.76 -1.26
CA LEU A 41 -0.99 35.24 -1.70
C LEU A 41 -0.42 34.35 -2.80
N TYR A 42 0.21 34.99 -3.77
CA TYR A 42 0.76 34.37 -4.98
C TYR A 42 2.28 34.39 -4.93
N TRP A 43 2.89 33.24 -5.21
CA TRP A 43 4.31 33.12 -5.51
C TRP A 43 4.50 33.08 -7.03
N ASN A 44 4.92 34.21 -7.58
CA ASN A 44 5.16 34.39 -9.02
C ASN A 44 6.67 34.45 -9.36
N GLY A 45 7.54 34.37 -8.34
CA GLY A 45 9.00 34.33 -8.49
C GLY A 45 9.56 32.94 -8.80
N GLY A 46 10.86 32.86 -9.09
CA GLY A 46 11.58 31.59 -9.21
C GLY A 46 11.91 30.98 -7.85
N ASP A 47 13.13 30.46 -7.71
CA ASP A 47 13.65 29.96 -6.44
C ASP A 47 13.73 31.06 -5.38
N GLY A 48 13.63 30.69 -4.11
CA GLY A 48 13.64 31.67 -3.03
C GLY A 48 13.54 31.08 -1.64
N THR A 49 13.11 31.91 -0.69
CA THR A 49 12.93 31.50 0.71
C THR A 49 11.52 31.84 1.17
N TRP A 50 10.85 30.85 1.77
CA TRP A 50 9.56 31.02 2.43
C TRP A 50 9.79 31.10 3.94
N MET A 51 9.58 32.28 4.51
CA MET A 51 9.66 32.49 5.96
C MET A 51 8.36 33.12 6.44
N ALA A 52 7.89 32.73 7.63
CA ALA A 52 6.82 33.44 8.29
C ALA A 52 7.33 34.81 8.82
N GLY A 53 6.56 35.87 8.59
CA GLY A 53 6.87 37.21 9.07
C GLY A 53 6.68 38.31 8.03
N THR A 54 6.48 39.53 8.50
CA THR A 54 6.10 40.70 7.69
C THR A 54 7.27 41.35 6.92
N GLY A 55 8.48 40.77 6.96
CA GLY A 55 9.71 41.41 6.47
C GLY A 55 10.40 40.73 5.29
N THR A 56 9.91 39.59 4.81
CA THR A 56 10.59 38.78 3.79
C THR A 56 9.83 38.83 2.48
N ALA A 57 10.34 39.62 1.53
CA ALA A 57 9.71 39.82 0.22
C ALA A 57 9.74 38.54 -0.63
N GLY A 58 8.64 38.28 -1.34
CA GLY A 58 8.52 37.14 -2.26
C GLY A 58 7.07 36.84 -2.65
N TRP A 59 6.11 37.26 -1.82
CA TRP A 59 4.68 37.07 -2.04
C TRP A 59 4.02 38.30 -2.67
N SER A 60 2.99 38.05 -3.49
CA SER A 60 2.16 39.05 -4.17
C SER A 60 0.69 38.85 -3.79
N ASP A 61 -0.11 39.90 -3.78
CA ASP A 61 -1.59 39.84 -3.66
C ASP A 61 -2.27 39.60 -5.03
N THR A 62 -1.50 39.57 -6.12
CA THR A 62 -1.98 39.32 -7.48
C THR A 62 -1.22 38.18 -8.16
N ALA A 63 -1.89 37.49 -9.08
CA ALA A 63 -1.32 36.40 -9.88
C ALA A 63 -0.38 36.89 -11.01
N GLU A 64 -0.25 38.20 -11.21
CA GLU A 64 0.53 38.76 -12.30
C GLU A 64 2.05 38.62 -12.07
N SER A 65 2.80 38.43 -13.16
CA SER A 65 4.26 38.29 -13.10
C SER A 65 4.91 39.56 -12.54
N GLY A 66 5.62 39.43 -11.41
CA GLY A 66 6.32 40.53 -10.76
C GLY A 66 7.00 40.06 -9.48
N ALA A 67 8.04 40.77 -9.03
CA ALA A 67 8.67 40.48 -7.75
C ALA A 67 7.69 40.83 -6.62
N GLY A 68 7.27 39.83 -5.84
CA GLY A 68 6.41 40.02 -4.68
C GLY A 68 7.10 40.89 -3.63
N SER A 69 6.38 41.86 -3.07
CA SER A 69 6.88 42.74 -2.00
C SER A 69 6.32 42.39 -0.63
N LEU A 70 5.36 41.45 -0.55
CA LEU A 70 4.68 41.07 0.67
C LEU A 70 5.47 39.97 1.41
N GLY A 71 5.38 40.02 2.73
CA GLY A 71 5.78 38.94 3.63
C GLY A 71 4.67 37.89 3.79
N TRP A 72 5.04 36.72 4.30
CA TRP A 72 4.08 35.66 4.61
C TRP A 72 3.48 35.86 6.00
N ILE A 73 2.15 35.75 6.11
CA ILE A 73 1.42 35.69 7.37
C ILE A 73 0.77 34.30 7.47
N ASP A 74 0.90 33.67 8.63
CA ASP A 74 0.37 32.33 8.87
C ASP A 74 -1.13 32.22 8.61
N ASN A 75 -1.54 31.07 8.08
CA ASN A 75 -2.90 30.72 7.66
C ASN A 75 -3.43 31.46 6.44
N ASN A 76 -2.62 32.28 5.77
CA ASN A 76 -2.96 32.74 4.43
C ASN A 76 -3.02 31.57 3.44
N ASP A 77 -3.74 31.78 2.35
CA ASP A 77 -3.77 30.86 1.22
C ASP A 77 -2.55 31.13 0.33
N ALA A 78 -1.88 30.06 -0.11
CA ALA A 78 -0.71 30.12 -0.99
C ALA A 78 -1.04 29.58 -2.38
N VAL A 79 -0.75 30.36 -3.42
CA VAL A 79 -0.87 29.95 -4.82
C VAL A 79 0.48 30.06 -5.51
N PHE A 80 0.99 28.95 -6.02
CA PHE A 80 2.21 28.89 -6.82
C PHE A 80 1.87 28.86 -8.29
N THR A 81 2.18 29.94 -8.99
CA THR A 81 1.95 30.08 -10.44
C THR A 81 3.23 29.84 -11.24
N SER A 82 4.39 30.11 -10.65
CA SER A 82 5.69 29.92 -11.30
C SER A 82 6.00 28.45 -11.54
N ALA A 83 6.78 28.18 -12.59
CA ALA A 83 7.13 26.83 -12.99
C ALA A 83 8.24 26.24 -12.11
N ASN A 84 7.90 25.21 -11.33
CA ASN A 84 8.77 24.40 -10.49
C ASN A 84 9.73 25.19 -9.58
N PRO A 85 9.29 26.23 -8.85
CA PRO A 85 10.16 26.93 -7.91
C PRO A 85 10.69 25.98 -6.83
N THR A 86 11.94 26.19 -6.44
CA THR A 86 12.55 25.56 -5.27
C THR A 86 12.65 26.58 -4.14
N LEU A 87 11.90 26.36 -3.06
CA LEU A 87 11.90 27.24 -1.90
C LEU A 87 12.56 26.57 -0.70
N THR A 88 13.43 27.32 -0.05
CA THR A 88 13.93 27.00 1.29
C THR A 88 12.95 27.55 2.32
N ILE A 89 12.41 26.71 3.20
CA ILE A 89 11.50 27.13 4.27
C ILE A 89 12.29 27.38 5.56
N GLY A 90 12.01 28.50 6.22
CA GLY A 90 12.54 28.86 7.54
C GLY A 90 13.89 29.61 7.52
N SER A 91 14.24 30.25 8.63
CA SER A 91 15.56 30.82 8.93
C SER A 91 15.89 31.01 10.44
N ALA A 92 15.00 30.71 11.39
CA ALA A 92 15.28 30.69 12.83
C ALA A 92 15.19 29.27 13.45
N ALA A 93 15.62 29.13 14.71
CA ALA A 93 15.99 27.85 15.34
C ALA A 93 14.88 26.78 15.47
N SER A 94 13.62 27.11 15.18
CA SER A 94 12.51 26.16 15.06
C SER A 94 11.32 26.84 14.37
N ASP A 95 11.37 26.95 13.04
CA ASP A 95 10.31 27.64 12.32
C ASP A 95 9.14 26.71 12.02
N LYS A 96 7.96 27.20 12.37
CA LYS A 96 6.68 26.67 11.96
C LYS A 96 6.12 27.61 10.89
N VAL A 97 5.56 27.06 9.83
CA VAL A 97 4.85 27.81 8.80
C VAL A 97 3.47 27.20 8.66
N TYR A 98 2.43 28.02 8.76
CA TYR A 98 1.04 27.57 8.60
C TYR A 98 0.48 28.15 7.30
N VAL A 99 -0.12 27.27 6.51
CA VAL A 99 -0.78 27.58 5.24
C VAL A 99 -2.23 27.16 5.36
N GLY A 100 -3.13 28.06 4.96
CA GLY A 100 -4.54 27.75 4.74
C GLY A 100 -4.66 26.79 3.56
N ASN A 101 -5.13 27.28 2.42
CA ASN A 101 -5.13 26.52 1.17
C ASN A 101 -3.77 26.59 0.48
N LEU A 102 -3.28 25.47 -0.05
CA LEU A 102 -2.07 25.40 -0.87
C LEU A 102 -2.42 24.94 -2.29
N THR A 103 -2.26 25.81 -3.28
CA THR A 103 -2.51 25.51 -4.69
C THR A 103 -1.21 25.60 -5.49
N ILE A 104 -0.80 24.50 -6.11
CA ILE A 104 0.43 24.43 -6.91
C ILE A 104 0.08 24.15 -8.37
N GLN A 105 0.29 25.12 -9.25
CA GLN A 105 -0.09 24.98 -10.67
C GLN A 105 0.98 24.23 -11.47
N ASN A 106 2.26 24.51 -11.21
CA ASN A 106 3.37 24.05 -12.06
C ASN A 106 4.50 23.37 -11.27
N GLY A 107 4.15 22.62 -10.22
CA GLY A 107 5.11 21.96 -9.33
C GLY A 107 5.75 22.90 -8.30
N LEU A 108 6.14 22.37 -7.14
CA LEU A 108 6.83 23.10 -6.07
C LEU A 108 7.82 22.16 -5.38
N THR A 109 9.05 22.61 -5.17
CA THR A 109 10.02 21.91 -4.32
C THR A 109 10.25 22.70 -3.04
N LEU A 110 10.08 22.05 -1.89
CA LEU A 110 10.35 22.61 -0.58
C LEU A 110 11.58 21.94 0.04
N LYS A 111 12.52 22.76 0.50
CA LYS A 111 13.72 22.36 1.24
C LYS A 111 13.65 22.98 2.64
N GLN A 112 14.17 22.33 3.67
CA GLN A 112 14.39 23.04 4.92
C GLN A 112 15.62 23.96 4.83
N ALA A 113 15.62 25.00 5.66
CA ALA A 113 16.79 25.82 5.94
C ALA A 113 17.81 25.08 6.83
N ALA A 114 18.67 25.81 7.54
CA ALA A 114 19.68 25.23 8.43
C ALA A 114 19.12 24.53 9.69
N ASN A 115 17.81 24.53 9.91
CA ASN A 115 17.15 23.98 11.10
C ASN A 115 15.98 23.07 10.72
N ALA A 116 15.43 22.36 11.70
CA ALA A 116 14.21 21.59 11.50
C ALA A 116 13.01 22.51 11.32
N VAL A 117 12.12 22.17 10.39
CA VAL A 117 10.97 23.00 10.02
C VAL A 117 9.69 22.17 10.05
N ASP A 118 8.65 22.77 10.63
CA ASP A 118 7.28 22.26 10.57
C ASP A 118 6.45 23.07 9.57
N PHE A 119 5.92 22.40 8.56
CA PHE A 119 5.08 23.00 7.53
C PHE A 119 3.67 22.45 7.66
N TYR A 120 2.72 23.27 8.09
CA TYR A 120 1.34 22.88 8.33
C TYR A 120 0.46 23.32 7.16
N ILE A 121 -0.28 22.39 6.57
CA ILE A 121 -1.35 22.66 5.61
C ILE A 121 -2.68 22.40 6.32
N THR A 122 -3.38 23.47 6.69
CA THR A 122 -4.60 23.44 7.49
C THR A 122 -5.86 23.51 6.63
N GLY A 123 -5.78 24.05 5.41
CA GLY A 123 -6.83 24.09 4.39
C GLY A 123 -6.59 23.11 3.24
N ALA A 124 -7.27 23.29 2.12
CA ALA A 124 -7.20 22.39 0.96
C ALA A 124 -5.82 22.41 0.28
N GLY A 125 -5.37 21.26 -0.21
CA GLY A 125 -4.09 21.14 -0.91
C GLY A 125 -4.25 20.60 -2.33
N SER A 126 -3.53 21.16 -3.31
CA SER A 126 -3.54 20.65 -4.67
C SER A 126 -2.23 20.88 -5.42
N GLY A 127 -2.01 20.04 -6.44
CA GLY A 127 -0.85 20.08 -7.33
C GLY A 127 0.27 19.12 -6.92
N ASN A 128 1.47 19.38 -7.44
CA ASN A 128 2.63 18.53 -7.25
C ASN A 128 3.62 19.18 -6.27
N LEU A 129 3.72 18.63 -5.06
CA LEU A 129 4.62 19.09 -4.01
C LEU A 129 5.78 18.09 -3.85
N THR A 130 7.02 18.54 -3.94
CA THR A 130 8.22 17.76 -3.63
C THR A 130 8.85 18.29 -2.35
N LEU A 131 9.05 17.41 -1.38
CA LEU A 131 9.85 17.67 -0.18
C LEU A 131 11.26 17.17 -0.44
N GLN A 132 12.29 18.00 -0.20
CA GLN A 132 13.69 17.69 -0.48
C GLN A 132 14.64 18.13 0.65
N ALA A 133 14.66 17.39 1.76
CA ALA A 133 15.65 17.59 2.83
C ALA A 133 17.05 17.03 2.52
N THR A 134 18.08 17.83 2.79
CA THR A 134 19.49 17.43 2.60
C THR A 134 20.19 16.94 3.87
N ALA A 135 19.80 17.39 5.07
CA ALA A 135 20.46 16.97 6.32
C ALA A 135 19.62 17.04 7.62
N ILE A 136 18.57 17.86 7.67
CA ILE A 136 17.79 18.17 8.87
C ILE A 136 16.29 18.01 8.57
N GLN A 137 15.44 17.88 9.59
CA GLN A 137 14.06 17.48 9.40
C GLN A 137 13.18 18.54 8.70
N LEU A 138 12.51 18.16 7.61
CA LEU A 138 11.34 18.87 7.07
C LEU A 138 10.10 18.04 7.35
N ARG A 139 9.22 18.55 8.21
CA ARG A 139 8.00 17.85 8.65
C ARG A 139 6.79 18.57 8.10
N THR A 140 6.12 17.96 7.14
CA THR A 140 4.88 18.48 6.55
C THR A 140 3.68 17.82 7.23
N PHE A 141 2.74 18.61 7.73
CA PHE A 141 1.52 18.15 8.39
C PHE A 141 0.31 18.45 7.53
N LEU A 142 -0.40 17.40 7.12
CA LEU A 142 -1.68 17.49 6.41
C LEU A 142 -2.80 17.41 7.44
N GLN A 143 -3.41 18.56 7.74
CA GLN A 143 -4.47 18.71 8.75
C GLN A 143 -5.81 19.12 8.12
N SER A 144 -5.85 19.20 6.80
CA SER A 144 -7.01 19.63 6.02
C SER A 144 -8.29 18.83 6.28
N SER A 145 -9.43 19.51 6.15
CA SER A 145 -10.76 18.88 6.02
C SER A 145 -11.05 18.38 4.61
N SER A 146 -10.13 18.52 3.66
CA SER A 146 -10.28 18.10 2.26
C SER A 146 -9.04 17.39 1.73
N ALA A 147 -9.26 16.42 0.84
CA ALA A 147 -8.19 15.58 0.34
C ALA A 147 -7.21 16.36 -0.53
N TRP A 148 -5.91 16.10 -0.38
CA TRP A 148 -4.91 16.57 -1.31
C TRP A 148 -5.22 16.07 -2.74
N ASN A 149 -5.31 16.97 -3.70
CA ASN A 149 -5.53 16.64 -5.11
C ASN A 149 -4.24 16.81 -5.91
N GLY A 150 -3.52 15.72 -6.16
CA GLY A 150 -2.24 15.73 -6.86
C GLY A 150 -1.20 14.84 -6.19
N THR A 151 0.07 15.11 -6.44
CA THR A 151 1.17 14.28 -5.96
C THR A 151 1.94 14.96 -4.83
N ILE A 152 2.23 14.22 -3.77
CA ILE A 152 3.22 14.59 -2.76
C ILE A 152 4.40 13.63 -2.92
N SER A 153 5.52 14.18 -3.37
CA SER A 153 6.80 13.49 -3.49
C SER A 153 7.65 13.76 -2.26
N VAL A 154 8.12 12.71 -1.61
CA VAL A 154 9.03 12.80 -0.47
C VAL A 154 10.38 12.30 -0.92
N SER A 155 11.36 13.19 -1.01
CA SER A 155 12.71 12.89 -1.46
C SER A 155 13.76 13.49 -0.54
N GLY A 156 14.95 12.92 -0.39
CA GLY A 156 15.94 13.52 0.51
C GLY A 156 17.28 12.79 0.60
N SER A 157 18.04 13.07 1.65
CA SER A 157 19.28 12.34 1.98
C SER A 157 19.03 11.28 3.06
N ALA A 158 19.93 10.30 3.15
CA ALA A 158 19.80 9.00 3.82
C ALA A 158 19.50 9.02 5.34
N SER A 159 19.31 10.19 5.96
CA SER A 159 19.21 10.38 7.41
C SER A 159 17.79 10.52 7.96
N ASN A 160 16.75 9.98 7.29
CA ASN A 160 15.37 10.00 7.81
C ASN A 160 14.83 11.42 8.08
N SER A 161 15.10 12.36 7.16
CA SER A 161 14.88 13.79 7.42
C SER A 161 13.51 14.31 6.96
N ASN A 162 12.88 13.75 5.93
CA ASN A 162 11.56 14.22 5.51
C ASN A 162 10.43 13.39 6.11
N TYR A 163 9.41 14.09 6.59
CA TYR A 163 8.19 13.48 7.12
C TYR A 163 6.98 14.13 6.49
N VAL A 164 6.04 13.31 6.03
CA VAL A 164 4.65 13.71 5.80
C VAL A 164 3.81 13.08 6.91
N TYR A 165 3.23 13.92 7.76
CA TYR A 165 2.26 13.54 8.78
C TYR A 165 0.86 13.76 8.21
N VAL A 166 0.12 12.68 8.02
CA VAL A 166 -1.30 12.73 7.68
C VAL A 166 -2.08 12.65 8.98
N ASP A 167 -2.36 13.83 9.55
CA ASP A 167 -2.99 13.98 10.86
C ASP A 167 -4.52 13.85 10.79
N SER A 168 -5.11 14.07 9.61
CA SER A 168 -6.54 13.88 9.36
C SER A 168 -6.79 12.93 8.20
N ALA A 169 -7.71 11.98 8.37
CA ALA A 169 -8.13 11.07 7.31
C ALA A 169 -8.76 11.81 6.12
N SER A 170 -9.39 12.96 6.37
CA SER A 170 -9.96 13.81 5.31
C SER A 170 -8.90 14.52 4.48
N ALA A 171 -7.65 14.62 4.96
CA ALA A 171 -6.58 15.33 4.27
C ALA A 171 -6.01 14.55 3.08
N VAL A 172 -6.42 13.28 2.93
CA VAL A 172 -6.05 12.41 1.81
C VAL A 172 -7.29 11.73 1.23
N GLY A 173 -7.22 11.37 -0.05
CA GLY A 173 -8.28 10.66 -0.75
C GLY A 173 -7.78 9.98 -2.01
N SER A 174 -8.71 9.47 -2.84
CA SER A 174 -8.38 8.82 -4.11
C SER A 174 -7.69 9.72 -5.14
N SER A 175 -7.69 11.04 -4.93
CA SER A 175 -6.92 12.00 -5.75
C SER A 175 -5.50 12.25 -5.22
N THR A 176 -5.17 11.76 -4.02
CA THR A 176 -3.86 11.92 -3.41
C THR A 176 -2.91 10.84 -3.91
N ARG A 177 -1.80 11.23 -4.51
CA ARG A 177 -0.72 10.31 -4.91
C ARG A 177 0.50 10.55 -4.02
N LEU A 178 1.08 9.48 -3.49
CA LEU A 178 2.29 9.55 -2.70
C LEU A 178 3.44 8.88 -3.47
N ASN A 179 4.49 9.64 -3.78
CA ASN A 179 5.74 9.11 -4.27
C ASN A 179 6.81 9.26 -3.18
N VAL A 180 7.27 8.16 -2.58
CA VAL A 180 8.16 8.20 -1.41
C VAL A 180 9.51 7.60 -1.77
N ASP A 181 10.43 8.47 -2.19
CA ASP A 181 11.79 8.20 -2.63
C ASP A 181 12.81 8.75 -1.63
N LEU A 182 12.91 8.12 -0.46
CA LEU A 182 13.74 8.47 0.69
C LEU A 182 13.08 9.46 1.66
N GLY A 183 12.23 8.92 2.55
CA GLY A 183 11.56 9.67 3.61
C GLY A 183 10.49 8.87 4.36
N TYR A 184 9.68 9.56 5.16
CA TYR A 184 8.67 8.96 6.02
C TYR A 184 7.28 9.50 5.70
N VAL A 185 6.29 8.62 5.68
CA VAL A 185 4.87 8.99 5.77
C VAL A 185 4.29 8.34 7.02
N LEU A 186 3.65 9.15 7.84
CA LEU A 186 3.00 8.72 9.07
C LEU A 186 1.52 9.04 9.01
N PHE A 187 0.70 8.02 9.21
CA PHE A 187 -0.75 8.15 9.27
C PHE A 187 -1.23 8.08 10.72
N GLY A 188 -1.89 9.11 11.24
CA GLY A 188 -2.58 8.96 12.53
C GLY A 188 -3.38 10.16 12.96
N ALA A 189 -4.61 9.88 13.42
CA ALA A 189 -5.51 10.87 13.98
C ALA A 189 -5.10 11.26 15.40
N SER A 190 -5.49 12.46 15.83
CA SER A 190 -5.31 12.93 17.21
C SER A 190 -5.99 12.05 18.28
N SER A 191 -6.92 11.16 17.88
CA SER A 191 -7.42 10.06 18.72
C SER A 191 -8.06 8.94 17.87
N GLY A 192 -7.88 7.67 18.27
CA GLY A 192 -8.60 6.51 17.73
C GLY A 192 -8.02 5.86 16.46
N SER A 193 -8.69 4.82 15.99
CA SER A 193 -8.44 4.16 14.70
C SER A 193 -9.16 4.89 13.58
N ALA A 194 -8.44 5.18 12.48
CA ALA A 194 -8.95 5.84 11.29
C ALA A 194 -8.51 5.09 10.02
N SER A 195 -9.21 5.37 8.91
CA SER A 195 -8.85 4.86 7.58
C SER A 195 -8.43 6.03 6.70
N PHE A 196 -7.19 5.96 6.20
CA PHE A 196 -6.59 6.94 5.32
C PHE A 196 -6.59 6.38 3.90
N THR A 197 -7.28 7.04 2.99
CA THR A 197 -7.36 6.63 1.59
C THR A 197 -6.41 7.45 0.75
N ILE A 198 -5.58 6.81 -0.06
CA ILE A 198 -4.78 7.44 -1.12
C ILE A 198 -5.12 6.81 -2.47
N GLY A 199 -4.93 7.53 -3.55
CA GLY A 199 -5.16 7.05 -4.92
C GLY A 199 -3.98 6.30 -5.53
N GLU A 200 -2.76 6.56 -5.06
CA GLU A 200 -1.57 5.90 -5.63
C GLU A 200 -0.43 5.91 -4.61
N LEU A 201 0.34 4.81 -4.59
CA LEU A 201 1.57 4.70 -3.84
C LEU A 201 2.70 4.26 -4.77
N SER A 202 3.80 5.00 -4.80
CA SER A 202 5.01 4.66 -5.54
C SER A 202 6.27 5.07 -4.76
N GLY A 203 7.41 4.54 -5.19
CA GLY A 203 8.73 4.92 -4.68
C GLY A 203 9.75 3.80 -4.88
N ALA A 204 10.95 4.15 -5.34
CA ALA A 204 12.04 3.21 -5.66
C ALA A 204 13.06 3.05 -4.53
N ASP A 205 13.06 3.93 -3.52
CA ASP A 205 14.02 3.85 -2.42
C ASP A 205 13.60 2.87 -1.32
N SER A 206 14.51 1.96 -0.95
CA SER A 206 14.26 0.91 0.05
C SER A 206 14.32 1.38 1.51
N ASN A 207 14.84 2.56 1.78
CA ASN A 207 14.89 3.17 3.10
C ASN A 207 13.66 4.04 3.41
N SER A 208 12.80 4.28 2.43
CA SER A 208 11.49 4.91 2.65
C SER A 208 10.67 4.12 3.67
N LEU A 209 9.87 4.81 4.49
CA LEU A 209 9.02 4.17 5.49
C LEU A 209 7.61 4.75 5.49
N ILE A 210 6.62 3.86 5.45
CA ILE A 210 5.22 4.17 5.72
C ILE A 210 4.79 3.45 6.99
N ARG A 211 4.21 4.16 7.94
CA ARG A 211 3.70 3.57 9.19
C ARG A 211 2.53 4.36 9.76
N SER A 212 1.85 3.80 10.75
CA SER A 212 0.91 4.61 11.54
C SER A 212 1.68 5.52 12.50
N ARG A 213 0.97 6.47 13.11
CA ARG A 213 1.39 7.34 14.20
C ARG A 213 0.60 6.95 15.46
N GLY A 214 1.29 6.46 16.49
CA GLY A 214 0.70 6.07 17.77
C GLY A 214 0.40 4.57 17.91
N ASP A 215 -0.31 4.24 18.99
CA ASP A 215 -0.55 2.86 19.43
C ASP A 215 -1.84 2.25 18.83
N SER A 216 -2.74 3.09 18.32
CA SER A 216 -3.96 2.62 17.65
C SER A 216 -3.65 2.10 16.25
N VAL A 217 -4.26 0.97 15.89
CA VAL A 217 -4.16 0.44 14.53
C VAL A 217 -4.87 1.40 13.57
N GLN A 218 -4.15 1.88 12.56
CA GLN A 218 -4.72 2.70 11.49
C GLN A 218 -4.87 1.84 10.23
N THR A 219 -5.78 2.21 9.34
CA THR A 219 -5.91 1.56 8.04
C THR A 219 -5.36 2.47 6.96
N LEU A 220 -4.44 1.95 6.14
CA LEU A 220 -4.04 2.55 4.87
C LEU A 220 -4.80 1.85 3.76
N ARG A 221 -5.70 2.58 3.09
CA ARG A 221 -6.39 2.13 1.87
C ARG A 221 -5.74 2.78 0.65
N ILE A 222 -5.38 1.96 -0.33
CA ILE A 222 -4.74 2.39 -1.57
C ILE A 222 -5.71 2.09 -2.72
N GLU A 223 -6.44 3.12 -3.17
CA GLU A 223 -7.46 3.09 -4.24
C GLU A 223 -6.81 3.28 -5.63
N GLN A 224 -5.92 2.36 -5.99
CA GLN A 224 -5.02 2.55 -7.13
C GLN A 224 -5.52 1.89 -8.41
N ASN A 225 -5.66 2.69 -9.46
CA ASN A 225 -6.10 2.29 -10.80
C ASN A 225 -4.94 2.19 -11.81
N THR A 226 -3.74 2.61 -11.41
CA THR A 226 -2.49 2.56 -12.18
C THR A 226 -1.58 1.45 -11.66
N ASP A 227 -0.56 1.11 -12.44
CA ASP A 227 0.44 0.12 -12.03
C ASP A 227 1.68 0.83 -11.47
N THR A 228 2.06 0.50 -10.23
CA THR A 228 3.22 1.09 -9.55
C THR A 228 4.01 0.07 -8.74
N THR A 229 5.25 0.44 -8.42
CA THR A 229 6.09 -0.26 -7.45
C THR A 229 6.42 0.65 -6.28
N TYR A 230 6.37 0.09 -5.07
CA TYR A 230 6.89 0.70 -3.86
C TYR A 230 7.95 -0.23 -3.23
N ALA A 231 9.19 0.25 -3.25
CA ALA A 231 10.37 -0.44 -2.73
C ALA A 231 10.66 -0.13 -1.26
N GLY A 232 10.00 0.89 -0.71
CA GLY A 232 10.13 1.24 0.69
C GLY A 232 9.44 0.24 1.61
N ARG A 233 9.60 0.49 2.91
CA ARG A 233 9.05 -0.35 3.97
C ARG A 233 7.65 0.10 4.36
N ILE A 234 6.77 -0.85 4.71
CA ILE A 234 5.45 -0.58 5.29
C ILE A 234 5.36 -1.24 6.67
N GLY A 235 5.10 -0.46 7.71
CA GLY A 235 4.96 -0.93 9.09
C GLY A 235 6.10 -0.51 10.01
N SER A 236 6.34 -1.31 11.06
CA SER A 236 7.33 -1.01 12.10
C SER A 236 8.41 -2.08 12.16
N ALA A 237 9.64 -1.67 12.49
CA ALA A 237 10.71 -2.61 12.83
C ALA A 237 10.51 -3.27 14.22
N THR A 238 9.62 -2.71 15.06
CA THR A 238 9.31 -3.19 16.42
C THR A 238 7.87 -3.70 16.51
N THR A 239 7.68 -4.82 17.21
CA THR A 239 6.37 -5.47 17.38
C THR A 239 5.43 -4.64 18.28
N GLY A 240 4.15 -4.51 17.90
CA GLY A 240 3.09 -4.03 18.78
C GLY A 240 2.84 -2.52 18.80
N THR A 241 3.69 -1.72 18.14
CA THR A 241 3.54 -0.27 18.05
C THR A 241 3.55 0.14 16.57
N TRP A 242 2.82 1.20 16.20
CA TRP A 242 2.79 1.72 14.83
C TRP A 242 2.22 0.72 13.80
N ASN A 243 1.14 0.04 14.19
CA ASN A 243 0.48 -0.96 13.36
C ASN A 243 -0.41 -0.31 12.28
N LEU A 244 -0.31 -0.84 11.06
CA LEU A 244 -1.19 -0.56 9.95
C LEU A 244 -1.97 -1.80 9.55
N ASN A 245 -3.25 -1.64 9.26
CA ASN A 245 -3.94 -2.49 8.29
C ASN A 245 -3.69 -1.95 6.90
N LEU A 246 -3.54 -2.82 5.92
CA LEU A 246 -3.35 -2.46 4.52
C LEU A 246 -4.54 -2.96 3.71
N ILE A 247 -5.15 -2.07 2.92
CA ILE A 247 -6.18 -2.43 1.94
C ILE A 247 -5.69 -1.99 0.56
N LYS A 248 -5.54 -2.95 -0.35
CA LYS A 248 -5.37 -2.67 -1.78
C LYS A 248 -6.74 -2.68 -2.46
N ALA A 249 -7.09 -1.56 -3.08
CA ALA A 249 -8.30 -1.35 -3.87
C ALA A 249 -7.95 -0.65 -5.20
N GLY A 250 -8.96 -0.28 -5.99
CA GLY A 250 -8.79 0.14 -7.38
C GLY A 250 -8.38 -1.01 -8.31
N THR A 251 -8.36 -0.75 -9.62
CA THR A 251 -8.17 -1.78 -10.67
C THR A 251 -6.71 -2.08 -11.01
N GLY A 252 -5.78 -1.22 -10.59
CA GLY A 252 -4.36 -1.31 -10.94
C GLY A 252 -3.58 -2.28 -10.08
N THR A 253 -2.28 -2.36 -10.36
CA THR A 253 -1.31 -3.25 -9.73
C THR A 253 -0.41 -2.46 -8.78
N LEU A 254 -0.32 -2.91 -7.53
CA LEU A 254 0.70 -2.44 -6.59
C LEU A 254 1.72 -3.55 -6.34
N VAL A 255 2.98 -3.29 -6.67
CA VAL A 255 4.10 -4.17 -6.34
C VAL A 255 4.79 -3.64 -5.09
N LEU A 256 4.82 -4.45 -4.03
CA LEU A 256 5.62 -4.18 -2.83
C LEU A 256 6.93 -4.95 -2.94
N SER A 257 8.02 -4.26 -3.29
CA SER A 257 9.36 -4.86 -3.41
C SER A 257 10.23 -4.68 -2.17
N GLY A 258 9.82 -3.80 -1.24
CA GLY A 258 10.46 -3.58 0.06
C GLY A 258 9.98 -4.50 1.18
N ASP A 259 10.41 -4.19 2.41
CA ASP A 259 9.97 -4.93 3.61
C ASP A 259 8.56 -4.55 4.05
N VAL A 260 7.67 -5.54 4.13
CA VAL A 260 6.29 -5.35 4.63
C VAL A 260 6.17 -5.98 6.00
N SER A 261 6.21 -5.16 7.05
CA SER A 261 6.29 -5.58 8.45
C SER A 261 5.16 -5.05 9.33
N HIS A 262 4.10 -4.45 8.75
CA HIS A 262 2.93 -4.03 9.52
C HIS A 262 2.30 -5.24 10.23
N ALA A 263 1.89 -5.06 11.49
CA ALA A 263 1.32 -6.19 12.27
C ALA A 263 -0.20 -6.34 12.09
N GLY A 264 -0.85 -5.44 11.33
CA GLY A 264 -2.27 -5.54 11.02
C GLY A 264 -2.58 -6.53 9.90
N THR A 265 -3.83 -6.55 9.46
CA THR A 265 -4.29 -7.40 8.36
C THR A 265 -3.96 -6.76 7.01
N THR A 266 -3.75 -7.59 5.99
CA THR A 266 -3.77 -7.15 4.58
C THR A 266 -5.03 -7.66 3.89
N LEU A 267 -5.76 -6.78 3.23
CA LEU A 267 -6.89 -7.12 2.37
C LEU A 267 -6.60 -6.67 0.94
N VAL A 268 -6.69 -7.60 -0.02
CA VAL A 268 -6.77 -7.29 -1.44
C VAL A 268 -8.25 -7.28 -1.81
N GLU A 269 -8.84 -6.09 -1.84
CA GLU A 269 -10.26 -5.90 -2.11
C GLU A 269 -10.54 -5.90 -3.61
N SER A 270 -9.66 -5.28 -4.40
CA SER A 270 -9.73 -5.25 -5.86
C SER A 270 -8.37 -5.01 -6.51
N GLY A 271 -8.29 -5.27 -7.81
CA GLY A 271 -7.06 -5.12 -8.58
C GLY A 271 -6.01 -6.16 -8.15
N LYS A 272 -4.72 -5.78 -8.24
CA LYS A 272 -3.62 -6.71 -7.98
C LYS A 272 -2.66 -6.18 -6.92
N LEU A 273 -2.25 -7.04 -5.99
CA LEU A 273 -1.19 -6.79 -5.02
C LEU A 273 -0.10 -7.86 -5.17
N TYR A 274 1.12 -7.45 -5.51
CA TYR A 274 2.27 -8.34 -5.62
C TYR A 274 3.25 -8.13 -4.46
N PHE A 275 3.48 -9.18 -3.67
CA PHE A 275 4.55 -9.21 -2.68
C PHE A 275 5.84 -9.75 -3.32
N ASN A 276 6.70 -8.86 -3.79
CA ASN A 276 8.02 -9.23 -4.33
C ASN A 276 9.15 -9.06 -3.34
N GLY A 277 8.94 -8.23 -2.30
CA GLY A 277 9.87 -8.08 -1.19
C GLY A 277 9.74 -9.19 -0.16
N THR A 278 10.32 -8.98 1.01
CA THR A 278 10.21 -9.91 2.14
C THR A 278 9.40 -9.25 3.24
N THR A 279 8.38 -9.90 3.77
CA THR A 279 7.96 -9.53 5.13
C THR A 279 9.10 -9.97 6.06
N SER A 280 9.73 -9.05 6.79
CA SER A 280 10.90 -9.35 7.63
C SER A 280 10.77 -10.62 8.49
N ALA A 281 11.92 -11.10 9.00
CA ALA A 281 12.10 -12.30 9.85
C ALA A 281 11.17 -12.45 11.07
N ARG A 282 10.32 -11.46 11.35
CA ARG A 282 9.37 -11.45 12.47
C ARG A 282 8.01 -12.06 12.16
N ASN A 283 7.65 -12.25 10.88
CA ASN A 283 6.37 -12.82 10.45
C ASN A 283 5.16 -12.14 11.14
N THR A 284 5.05 -10.82 11.01
CA THR A 284 4.16 -10.00 11.86
C THR A 284 2.73 -9.88 11.34
N LEU A 285 2.46 -10.16 10.06
CA LEU A 285 1.15 -9.93 9.45
C LEU A 285 0.05 -10.71 10.17
N ASN A 286 -1.08 -10.06 10.45
CA ASN A 286 -2.23 -10.72 11.05
C ASN A 286 -3.13 -11.41 10.01
N GLY A 287 -2.51 -12.03 9.01
CA GLY A 287 -3.19 -12.66 7.88
C GLY A 287 -3.34 -11.75 6.64
N VAL A 288 -3.58 -12.40 5.52
CA VAL A 288 -3.85 -11.78 4.21
C VAL A 288 -5.16 -12.37 3.69
N SER A 289 -6.07 -11.54 3.20
CA SER A 289 -7.31 -11.97 2.57
C SER A 289 -7.43 -11.39 1.16
N VAL A 290 -7.95 -12.19 0.24
CA VAL A 290 -8.12 -11.81 -1.18
C VAL A 290 -9.59 -11.96 -1.52
N ALA A 291 -10.23 -10.87 -1.90
CA ALA A 291 -11.64 -10.84 -2.28
C ALA A 291 -11.88 -11.47 -3.67
N SER A 292 -13.15 -11.69 -4.00
CA SER A 292 -13.56 -12.19 -5.31
C SER A 292 -13.08 -11.26 -6.44
N GLY A 293 -12.47 -11.82 -7.49
CA GLY A 293 -11.92 -11.07 -8.62
C GLY A 293 -10.63 -10.29 -8.34
N ALA A 294 -10.16 -10.24 -7.09
CA ALA A 294 -8.89 -9.63 -6.73
C ALA A 294 -7.73 -10.62 -6.88
N THR A 295 -6.52 -10.12 -7.09
CA THR A 295 -5.32 -10.93 -7.26
C THR A 295 -4.29 -10.63 -6.18
N LEU A 296 -3.87 -11.66 -5.45
CA LEU A 296 -2.63 -11.66 -4.70
C LEU A 296 -1.57 -12.41 -5.50
N GLY A 297 -0.44 -11.77 -5.74
CA GLY A 297 0.69 -12.42 -6.38
C GLY A 297 2.01 -12.10 -5.73
N GLY A 298 3.10 -12.44 -6.41
CA GLY A 298 4.45 -12.08 -6.02
C GLY A 298 5.41 -13.26 -5.99
N LYS A 299 6.70 -12.92 -5.98
CA LYS A 299 7.81 -13.88 -5.83
C LYS A 299 8.55 -13.74 -4.49
N GLY A 300 7.92 -13.03 -3.56
CA GLY A 300 8.49 -12.68 -2.26
C GLY A 300 8.08 -13.63 -1.14
N LEU A 301 8.25 -13.17 0.09
CA LEU A 301 7.89 -13.88 1.31
C LEU A 301 6.76 -13.16 2.05
N ILE A 302 5.67 -13.88 2.33
CA ILE A 302 4.54 -13.44 3.16
C ILE A 302 4.60 -14.17 4.51
N GLY A 303 4.94 -13.43 5.56
CA GLY A 303 5.15 -13.89 6.91
C GLY A 303 3.95 -13.56 7.79
N ILE A 304 3.12 -14.56 8.04
CA ILE A 304 1.90 -14.45 8.86
C ILE A 304 2.11 -14.88 10.31
N GLY A 305 3.21 -15.55 10.63
CA GLY A 305 3.66 -15.82 12.00
C GLY A 305 2.76 -16.79 12.77
N GLY A 306 3.04 -16.93 14.06
CA GLY A 306 2.34 -17.87 14.92
C GLY A 306 0.99 -17.34 15.42
N GLY A 307 -0.10 -18.02 15.04
CA GLY A 307 -1.43 -17.78 15.58
C GLY A 307 -2.46 -18.67 14.90
N ALA A 308 -3.47 -19.13 15.65
CA ALA A 308 -4.46 -20.10 15.15
C ALA A 308 -5.30 -19.59 13.98
N THR A 309 -5.47 -18.28 13.86
CA THR A 309 -6.37 -17.64 12.88
C THR A 309 -5.63 -16.96 11.73
N ARG A 310 -4.30 -17.00 11.72
CA ARG A 310 -3.49 -16.28 10.73
C ARG A 310 -3.25 -17.14 9.50
N ASN A 311 -3.81 -16.73 8.36
CA ASN A 311 -3.71 -17.41 7.07
C ASN A 311 -3.54 -16.42 5.93
N VAL A 312 -3.05 -16.89 4.80
CA VAL A 312 -3.37 -16.33 3.48
C VAL A 312 -4.67 -16.99 3.03
N THR A 313 -5.73 -16.21 2.88
CA THR A 313 -7.07 -16.69 2.56
C THR A 313 -7.51 -16.17 1.20
N ILE A 314 -7.84 -17.08 0.29
CA ILE A 314 -8.38 -16.78 -1.03
C ILE A 314 -9.89 -17.01 -0.99
N ALA A 315 -10.65 -15.93 -1.18
CA ALA A 315 -12.12 -15.97 -1.19
C ALA A 315 -12.66 -16.68 -2.44
N ASP A 316 -13.98 -16.92 -2.48
CA ASP A 316 -14.69 -17.40 -3.67
C ASP A 316 -14.43 -16.50 -4.88
N GLY A 317 -13.87 -17.05 -5.96
CA GLY A 317 -13.46 -16.30 -7.15
C GLY A 317 -12.20 -15.43 -6.97
N GLY A 318 -11.48 -15.55 -5.85
CA GLY A 318 -10.19 -14.88 -5.65
C GLY A 318 -9.06 -15.55 -6.46
N ILE A 319 -8.04 -14.78 -6.80
CA ILE A 319 -6.93 -15.22 -7.64
C ILE A 319 -5.61 -15.19 -6.84
N LEU A 320 -4.86 -16.29 -6.90
CA LEU A 320 -3.49 -16.40 -6.40
C LEU A 320 -2.54 -16.55 -7.60
N ALA A 321 -1.61 -15.63 -7.79
CA ALA A 321 -0.69 -15.60 -8.93
C ALA A 321 0.78 -15.62 -8.42
N PRO A 322 1.33 -16.78 -8.02
CA PRO A 322 2.76 -16.87 -7.70
C PRO A 322 3.62 -16.32 -8.84
N GLY A 323 4.76 -15.70 -8.49
CA GLY A 323 5.65 -15.04 -9.44
C GLY A 323 5.50 -13.52 -9.47
N GLY A 324 6.42 -12.83 -10.17
CA GLY A 324 6.33 -11.39 -10.44
C GLY A 324 5.22 -11.09 -11.44
N VAL A 325 4.99 -9.79 -11.74
CA VAL A 325 3.97 -9.38 -12.73
C VAL A 325 4.23 -10.08 -14.07
N ASP A 326 5.46 -10.03 -14.57
CA ASP A 326 5.87 -10.62 -15.85
C ASP A 326 7.10 -11.54 -15.71
N GLU A 327 7.32 -12.10 -14.52
CA GLU A 327 8.49 -12.96 -14.24
C GLU A 327 8.10 -14.21 -13.46
N ILE A 328 8.60 -15.37 -13.89
CA ILE A 328 8.48 -16.61 -13.11
C ILE A 328 9.09 -16.44 -11.71
N GLY A 329 8.43 -16.96 -10.68
CA GLY A 329 8.98 -16.93 -9.33
C GLY A 329 8.26 -17.78 -8.31
N THR A 330 8.79 -17.76 -7.08
CA THR A 330 8.25 -18.53 -5.96
C THR A 330 7.63 -17.60 -4.93
N LEU A 331 6.33 -17.73 -4.67
CA LEU A 331 5.69 -17.10 -3.53
C LEU A 331 5.89 -17.97 -2.29
N THR A 332 6.57 -17.44 -1.27
CA THR A 332 6.74 -18.15 0.00
C THR A 332 5.74 -17.64 1.04
N ILE A 333 5.00 -18.54 1.68
CA ILE A 333 4.15 -18.22 2.84
C ILE A 333 4.80 -18.85 4.08
N ASN A 334 5.21 -17.99 5.02
CA ASN A 334 5.95 -18.37 6.22
C ASN A 334 5.08 -18.23 7.48
N GLY A 335 4.87 -19.35 8.15
CA GLY A 335 4.18 -19.44 9.43
C GLY A 335 5.10 -19.45 10.63
N ASN A 336 6.43 -19.47 10.48
CA ASN A 336 7.32 -19.63 11.62
C ASN A 336 7.04 -18.59 12.72
N SER A 337 6.80 -19.04 13.94
CA SER A 337 6.71 -18.15 15.09
C SER A 337 8.11 -17.85 15.62
N THR A 338 8.46 -16.56 15.72
CA THR A 338 9.68 -16.12 16.42
C THR A 338 9.65 -16.43 17.93
N ALA A 339 8.47 -16.72 18.49
CA ALA A 339 8.26 -17.02 19.90
C ALA A 339 8.11 -18.53 20.20
N GLY A 340 8.38 -19.41 19.24
CA GLY A 340 8.21 -20.87 19.43
C GLY A 340 6.76 -21.32 19.67
N ALA A 341 5.79 -20.41 19.49
CA ALA A 341 4.38 -20.74 19.61
C ALA A 341 3.98 -21.69 18.47
N LEU A 342 3.33 -22.80 18.83
CA LEU A 342 2.79 -23.75 17.86
C LEU A 342 1.78 -23.06 16.95
N VAL A 343 1.99 -23.20 15.64
CA VAL A 343 1.07 -22.62 14.65
C VAL A 343 0.06 -23.68 14.25
N THR A 344 -1.21 -23.41 14.57
CA THR A 344 -2.34 -24.31 14.27
C THR A 344 -3.13 -23.91 13.03
N SER A 345 -2.81 -22.77 12.42
CA SER A 345 -3.42 -22.34 11.16
C SER A 345 -2.99 -23.23 9.99
N ALA A 346 -3.74 -23.21 8.89
CA ALA A 346 -3.41 -24.00 7.70
C ALA A 346 -2.31 -23.36 6.84
N GLY A 347 -2.06 -22.06 7.05
CA GLY A 347 -1.13 -21.23 6.28
C GLY A 347 -1.76 -20.68 5.01
N LEU A 348 -2.27 -21.57 4.16
CA LEU A 348 -2.99 -21.23 2.92
C LEU A 348 -4.40 -21.81 2.97
N VAL A 349 -5.42 -20.97 2.74
CA VAL A 349 -6.83 -21.35 2.84
C VAL A 349 -7.56 -20.92 1.57
N PHE A 350 -8.25 -21.86 0.93
CA PHE A 350 -9.16 -21.62 -0.17
C PHE A 350 -10.61 -21.79 0.31
N THR A 351 -11.41 -20.75 0.24
CA THR A 351 -12.81 -20.82 0.74
C THR A 351 -13.73 -21.52 -0.26
N LYS A 352 -13.63 -21.19 -1.55
CA LYS A 352 -14.35 -21.82 -2.67
C LYS A 352 -13.80 -21.31 -4.01
N ASN A 353 -14.08 -22.00 -5.13
CA ASN A 353 -13.82 -21.62 -6.53
C ASN A 353 -12.69 -20.60 -6.75
N ALA A 354 -11.48 -20.90 -6.26
CA ALA A 354 -10.34 -20.02 -6.40
C ALA A 354 -9.55 -20.36 -7.67
N THR A 355 -8.83 -19.38 -8.20
CA THR A 355 -7.92 -19.60 -9.33
C THR A 355 -6.47 -19.44 -8.88
N ILE A 356 -5.60 -20.36 -9.31
CA ILE A 356 -4.16 -20.24 -9.17
C ILE A 356 -3.58 -20.02 -10.58
N GLN A 357 -3.03 -18.85 -10.84
CA GLN A 357 -2.36 -18.53 -12.11
C GLN A 357 -0.91 -18.94 -12.05
N VAL A 358 -0.47 -19.79 -12.99
CA VAL A 358 0.88 -20.36 -12.98
C VAL A 358 1.46 -20.26 -14.39
N ARG A 359 2.62 -19.61 -14.51
CA ARG A 359 3.45 -19.72 -15.71
C ARG A 359 4.29 -20.99 -15.67
N LEU A 360 4.28 -21.70 -16.79
CA LEU A 360 5.12 -22.86 -17.05
C LEU A 360 6.15 -22.47 -18.12
N ALA A 361 7.43 -22.73 -17.86
CA ALA A 361 8.52 -22.69 -18.85
C ALA A 361 9.16 -24.09 -18.94
N GLU A 362 10.47 -24.17 -19.15
CA GLU A 362 11.23 -25.42 -19.13
C GLU A 362 11.03 -26.18 -17.80
N LEU A 363 11.16 -27.52 -17.82
CA LEU A 363 10.99 -28.33 -16.62
C LEU A 363 11.87 -27.84 -15.46
N GLY A 364 11.23 -27.68 -14.29
CA GLY A 364 11.87 -27.13 -13.09
C GLY A 364 11.76 -25.61 -12.95
N THR A 365 11.44 -24.90 -14.04
CA THR A 365 11.26 -23.44 -14.08
C THR A 365 9.79 -23.10 -14.29
N ASN A 366 9.10 -22.78 -13.19
CA ASN A 366 7.70 -22.40 -13.23
C ASN A 366 7.34 -21.59 -11.99
N ASP A 367 6.17 -20.94 -12.01
CA ASP A 367 5.66 -20.28 -10.81
C ASP A 367 5.33 -21.30 -9.73
N LYS A 368 5.74 -21.03 -8.49
CA LYS A 368 5.61 -21.97 -7.36
C LYS A 368 5.07 -21.30 -6.12
N ILE A 369 4.36 -22.06 -5.31
CA ILE A 369 3.99 -21.68 -3.94
C ILE A 369 4.77 -22.56 -2.98
N VAL A 370 5.39 -21.96 -1.96
CA VAL A 370 6.09 -22.70 -0.91
C VAL A 370 5.53 -22.31 0.45
N LEU A 371 5.03 -23.27 1.20
CA LEU A 371 4.62 -23.10 2.58
C LEU A 371 5.77 -23.53 3.49
N THR A 372 6.19 -22.67 4.41
CA THR A 372 7.24 -22.96 5.40
C THR A 372 6.77 -22.59 6.79
N GLY A 373 7.06 -23.40 7.81
CA GLY A 373 6.64 -23.05 9.17
C GLY A 373 6.80 -24.20 10.17
N ASN A 374 6.85 -23.84 11.45
CA ASN A 374 6.87 -24.76 12.57
C ASN A 374 5.45 -24.99 13.11
N GLY A 375 4.87 -26.15 12.84
CA GLY A 375 3.56 -26.49 13.35
C GLY A 375 3.06 -27.79 12.73
N THR A 376 2.27 -28.55 13.47
CA THR A 376 1.69 -29.81 12.98
C THR A 376 0.57 -29.59 11.97
N ASN A 377 -0.07 -28.42 11.98
CA ASN A 377 -1.11 -28.04 11.04
C ASN A 377 -0.67 -26.95 10.05
N PHE A 378 0.34 -26.15 10.40
CA PHE A 378 0.83 -25.12 9.49
C PHE A 378 1.39 -25.72 8.22
N GLY A 379 1.07 -25.07 7.10
CA GLY A 379 1.62 -25.41 5.80
C GLY A 379 1.07 -26.70 5.22
N LYS A 380 -0.03 -27.25 5.75
CA LYS A 380 -0.84 -28.29 5.10
C LYS A 380 -1.75 -27.71 4.02
N GLY A 381 -2.10 -26.43 4.11
CA GLY A 381 -3.17 -25.86 3.31
C GLY A 381 -4.56 -26.39 3.72
N SER A 382 -5.62 -25.72 3.29
CA SER A 382 -6.99 -26.21 3.44
C SER A 382 -7.90 -25.66 2.35
N ALA A 383 -8.96 -26.40 2.05
CA ALA A 383 -9.99 -26.01 1.11
C ALA A 383 -11.37 -26.34 1.69
N ALA A 384 -12.34 -25.43 1.55
CA ALA A 384 -13.72 -25.69 1.95
C ALA A 384 -14.65 -26.00 0.76
N GLY A 385 -14.15 -25.88 -0.47
CA GLY A 385 -14.87 -26.29 -1.69
C GLY A 385 -14.75 -27.79 -1.97
N GLY A 386 -15.59 -28.29 -2.89
CA GLY A 386 -15.56 -29.68 -3.36
C GLY A 386 -14.58 -29.90 -4.51
N ASP A 387 -14.83 -30.94 -5.30
CA ASP A 387 -14.03 -31.28 -6.47
C ASP A 387 -13.95 -30.11 -7.47
N GLY A 388 -12.75 -29.86 -8.01
CA GLY A 388 -12.49 -28.78 -8.95
C GLY A 388 -12.72 -27.36 -8.39
N SER A 389 -12.77 -27.18 -7.06
CA SER A 389 -12.96 -25.85 -6.47
C SER A 389 -11.69 -25.00 -6.40
N ILE A 390 -10.52 -25.57 -6.73
CA ILE A 390 -9.27 -24.83 -6.95
C ILE A 390 -8.83 -25.09 -8.38
N LEU A 391 -8.89 -24.06 -9.21
CA LEU A 391 -8.60 -24.16 -10.64
C LEU A 391 -7.23 -23.59 -10.96
N PHE A 392 -6.40 -24.35 -11.65
CA PHE A 392 -5.15 -23.85 -12.21
C PHE A 392 -5.39 -23.23 -13.58
N ASP A 393 -4.88 -22.02 -13.74
CA ASP A 393 -4.82 -21.30 -15.01
C ASP A 393 -3.36 -21.26 -15.48
N PHE A 394 -3.04 -22.15 -16.43
CA PHE A 394 -1.68 -22.28 -16.97
C PHE A 394 -1.47 -21.37 -18.18
N THR A 395 -0.42 -20.57 -18.08
CA THR A 395 0.11 -19.80 -19.21
C THR A 395 1.45 -20.37 -19.63
N ASN A 396 1.67 -20.49 -20.94
CA ASN A 396 2.95 -20.92 -21.48
C ASN A 396 3.88 -19.72 -21.58
N ASP A 397 4.97 -19.70 -20.80
CA ASP A 397 5.94 -18.61 -20.83
C ASP A 397 6.70 -18.63 -22.16
N ASN A 398 6.24 -17.80 -23.09
CA ASN A 398 6.82 -17.66 -24.44
C ASN A 398 6.92 -18.97 -25.25
N GLY A 399 6.10 -19.98 -24.94
CA GLY A 399 6.13 -21.27 -25.67
C GLY A 399 7.10 -22.30 -25.10
N LEU A 400 7.77 -22.01 -23.98
CA LEU A 400 8.84 -22.83 -23.41
C LEU A 400 8.35 -24.04 -22.58
N ALA A 401 7.05 -24.19 -22.35
CA ALA A 401 6.55 -25.33 -21.61
C ALA A 401 6.74 -26.66 -22.34
N GLU A 402 7.11 -27.69 -21.58
CA GLU A 402 7.45 -29.03 -22.03
C GLU A 402 6.49 -30.07 -21.46
N LEU A 403 6.45 -31.25 -22.09
CA LEU A 403 5.78 -32.40 -21.50
C LEU A 403 6.60 -32.91 -20.30
N GLY A 404 5.95 -33.14 -19.17
CA GLY A 404 6.61 -33.60 -17.97
C GLY A 404 5.92 -33.12 -16.70
N THR A 405 6.62 -33.21 -15.58
CA THR A 405 6.05 -32.92 -14.26
C THR A 405 6.56 -31.60 -13.72
N TYR A 406 5.63 -30.72 -13.36
CA TYR A 406 5.90 -29.43 -12.74
C TYR A 406 5.51 -29.44 -11.25
N ASP A 407 6.39 -28.96 -10.39
CA ASP A 407 6.08 -28.72 -8.98
C ASP A 407 5.27 -27.44 -8.84
N LEU A 408 4.10 -27.48 -8.22
CA LEU A 408 3.19 -26.32 -8.11
C LEU A 408 3.15 -25.75 -6.70
N ILE A 409 2.96 -26.62 -5.71
CA ILE A 409 2.86 -26.22 -4.29
C ILE A 409 3.73 -27.16 -3.46
N THR A 410 4.68 -26.60 -2.72
CA THR A 410 5.43 -27.32 -1.68
C THR A 410 4.80 -27.02 -0.33
N PHE A 411 4.22 -28.03 0.30
CA PHE A 411 3.63 -27.95 1.64
C PHE A 411 4.73 -28.10 2.70
N ALA A 412 4.56 -27.45 3.87
CA ALA A 412 5.54 -27.60 4.96
C ALA A 412 5.48 -28.98 5.62
N ASN A 413 4.32 -29.64 5.48
CA ASN A 413 3.97 -30.93 6.06
C ASN A 413 3.16 -31.74 5.03
N GLU A 414 2.63 -32.89 5.44
CA GLU A 414 1.66 -33.66 4.65
C GLU A 414 0.53 -32.77 4.11
N PRO A 415 0.21 -32.83 2.79
CA PRO A 415 -0.82 -31.99 2.20
C PRO A 415 -2.20 -32.19 2.86
N GLY A 416 -2.87 -31.08 3.17
CA GLY A 416 -4.19 -31.05 3.80
C GLY A 416 -5.35 -30.84 2.81
N ILE A 417 -5.05 -30.70 1.52
CA ILE A 417 -6.04 -30.52 0.45
C ILE A 417 -6.16 -31.85 -0.31
N VAL A 418 -7.38 -32.27 -0.62
CA VAL A 418 -7.61 -33.52 -1.36
C VAL A 418 -7.35 -33.28 -2.86
N LEU A 419 -6.73 -34.23 -3.56
CA LEU A 419 -6.35 -34.07 -4.98
C LEU A 419 -7.53 -33.70 -5.90
N SER A 420 -8.72 -34.26 -5.66
CA SER A 420 -9.91 -33.98 -6.47
C SER A 420 -10.37 -32.52 -6.41
N THR A 421 -9.94 -31.77 -5.38
CA THR A 421 -10.18 -30.33 -5.26
C THR A 421 -9.53 -29.54 -6.40
N PHE A 422 -8.44 -30.04 -6.97
CA PHE A 422 -7.71 -29.37 -8.04
C PHE A 422 -8.26 -29.72 -9.42
N GLY A 423 -8.39 -28.70 -10.26
CA GLY A 423 -8.78 -28.83 -11.66
C GLY A 423 -8.05 -27.83 -12.54
N LEU A 424 -8.25 -27.92 -13.85
CA LEU A 424 -7.84 -26.90 -14.81
C LEU A 424 -8.99 -25.93 -15.02
N THR A 425 -8.68 -24.65 -15.26
CA THR A 425 -9.67 -23.73 -15.81
C THR A 425 -10.08 -24.16 -17.23
N GLN A 426 -11.28 -23.76 -17.65
CA GLN A 426 -11.71 -23.98 -19.04
C GLN A 426 -10.76 -23.31 -20.04
N ALA A 427 -10.23 -22.12 -19.71
CA ALA A 427 -9.26 -21.42 -20.55
C ALA A 427 -7.98 -22.25 -20.76
N SER A 428 -7.47 -22.91 -19.71
CA SER A 428 -6.32 -23.80 -19.84
C SER A 428 -6.64 -25.04 -20.69
N ILE A 429 -7.82 -25.63 -20.52
CA ILE A 429 -8.25 -26.78 -21.34
C ILE A 429 -8.38 -26.38 -22.81
N ASP A 430 -8.98 -25.22 -23.09
CA ASP A 430 -9.16 -24.68 -24.44
C ASP A 430 -7.81 -24.32 -25.08
N ALA A 431 -6.82 -23.89 -24.29
CA ALA A 431 -5.43 -23.72 -24.70
C ALA A 431 -4.70 -25.07 -24.93
N GLY A 432 -5.37 -26.19 -24.71
CA GLY A 432 -4.89 -27.55 -24.97
C GLY A 432 -4.02 -28.14 -23.88
N TRP A 433 -4.00 -27.54 -22.69
CA TRP A 433 -3.35 -28.16 -21.53
C TRP A 433 -4.11 -29.41 -21.11
N ALA A 434 -3.40 -30.54 -21.09
CA ALA A 434 -3.91 -31.81 -20.61
C ALA A 434 -2.89 -32.45 -19.67
N GLY A 435 -3.37 -33.06 -18.60
CA GLY A 435 -2.52 -33.68 -17.59
C GLY A 435 -3.27 -34.08 -16.34
N THR A 436 -2.53 -34.49 -15.32
CA THR A 436 -3.09 -34.95 -14.04
C THR A 436 -2.36 -34.34 -12.86
N PHE A 437 -3.12 -33.96 -11.83
CA PHE A 437 -2.56 -33.58 -10.53
C PHE A 437 -2.15 -34.81 -9.73
N GLY A 438 -1.05 -34.71 -9.00
CA GLY A 438 -0.57 -35.77 -8.11
C GLY A 438 0.25 -35.22 -6.94
N TYR A 439 0.39 -36.03 -5.90
CA TYR A 439 1.30 -35.74 -4.79
C TYR A 439 2.57 -36.58 -4.89
N SER A 440 3.72 -35.93 -4.76
CA SER A 440 5.02 -36.56 -4.50
C SER A 440 5.48 -36.14 -3.11
N GLY A 441 5.13 -36.94 -2.10
CA GLY A 441 5.28 -36.54 -0.70
C GLY A 441 4.47 -35.29 -0.38
N ASN A 442 5.16 -34.23 0.06
CA ASN A 442 4.58 -32.92 0.41
C ASN A 442 4.52 -31.94 -0.77
N ILE A 443 4.67 -32.40 -2.01
CA ILE A 443 4.66 -31.53 -3.20
C ILE A 443 3.45 -31.88 -4.07
N LEU A 444 2.58 -30.89 -4.32
CA LEU A 444 1.59 -30.96 -5.40
C LEU A 444 2.29 -30.76 -6.73
N GLN A 445 2.07 -31.69 -7.65
CA GLN A 445 2.62 -31.66 -8.99
C GLN A 445 1.51 -31.74 -10.03
N PHE A 446 1.80 -31.22 -11.23
CA PHE A 446 1.00 -31.46 -12.43
C PHE A 446 1.86 -32.09 -13.51
N THR A 447 1.45 -33.27 -13.97
CA THR A 447 2.11 -33.96 -15.08
C THR A 447 1.39 -33.62 -16.37
N VAL A 448 2.03 -32.78 -17.19
CA VAL A 448 1.56 -32.38 -18.51
C VAL A 448 1.72 -33.55 -19.48
N THR A 449 0.61 -34.01 -20.05
CA THR A 449 0.55 -35.06 -21.08
C THR A 449 0.20 -34.51 -22.45
N GLY A 450 -0.23 -33.25 -22.53
CA GLY A 450 -0.51 -32.55 -23.77
C GLY A 450 -0.46 -31.04 -23.57
N ILE A 451 0.06 -30.35 -24.59
CA ILE A 451 0.04 -28.90 -24.73
C ILE A 451 -0.58 -28.64 -26.10
N GLY A 452 -1.54 -27.74 -26.21
CA GLY A 452 -2.22 -27.46 -27.45
C GLY A 452 -1.22 -27.09 -28.55
N THR A 453 -1.27 -27.79 -29.68
CA THR A 453 -0.38 -27.58 -30.84
C THR A 453 -0.74 -26.35 -31.68
N VAL A 454 -1.50 -25.41 -31.13
CA VAL A 454 -2.13 -24.32 -31.91
C VAL A 454 -1.39 -22.99 -31.77
N ILE A 455 -0.07 -23.01 -31.85
CA ILE A 455 0.67 -21.93 -32.49
C ILE A 455 1.66 -22.62 -33.41
N PRO A 456 1.47 -22.60 -34.75
CA PRO A 456 2.52 -23.05 -35.64
C PRO A 456 3.75 -22.22 -35.27
N GLU A 457 4.81 -22.89 -34.86
CA GLU A 457 6.05 -22.22 -34.53
C GLU A 457 6.41 -21.23 -35.65
N SER A 458 7.01 -20.09 -35.31
CA SER A 458 7.50 -19.14 -36.33
C SER A 458 8.44 -19.82 -37.35
N SER A 459 9.07 -20.94 -36.98
CA SER A 459 9.81 -21.85 -37.86
C SER A 459 8.94 -22.50 -38.94
N THR A 460 7.69 -22.87 -38.62
CA THR A 460 6.71 -23.45 -39.55
C THR A 460 6.23 -22.39 -40.54
N TYR A 461 5.98 -21.16 -40.08
CA TYR A 461 5.70 -20.03 -40.98
C TYR A 461 6.90 -19.65 -41.85
N ALA A 462 8.12 -19.67 -41.30
CA ALA A 462 9.35 -19.43 -42.06
C ALA A 462 9.62 -20.54 -43.09
N ALA A 463 9.28 -21.80 -42.78
CA ALA A 463 9.38 -22.92 -43.72
C ALA A 463 8.31 -22.86 -44.81
N ILE A 464 7.08 -22.43 -44.49
CA ILE A 464 6.00 -22.24 -45.48
C ILE A 464 6.29 -21.03 -46.37
N ILE A 465 6.68 -19.88 -45.80
CA ILE A 465 7.04 -18.67 -46.56
C ILE A 465 8.33 -18.89 -47.35
N GLY A 466 9.35 -19.52 -46.73
CA GLY A 466 10.60 -19.90 -47.40
C GLY A 466 10.39 -20.92 -48.51
N GLY A 467 9.52 -21.91 -48.30
CA GLY A 467 9.13 -22.90 -49.31
C GLY A 467 8.37 -22.27 -50.48
N LEU A 468 7.44 -21.35 -50.22
CA LEU A 468 6.71 -20.60 -51.25
C LEU A 468 7.62 -19.64 -52.02
N ALA A 469 8.57 -18.99 -51.34
CA ALA A 469 9.57 -18.14 -51.99
C ALA A 469 10.50 -18.96 -52.90
N LEU A 470 10.94 -20.14 -52.45
CA LEU A 470 11.78 -21.04 -53.24
C LEU A 470 11.02 -21.61 -54.45
N ALA A 471 9.76 -22.02 -54.27
CA ALA A 471 8.90 -22.48 -55.37
C ALA A 471 8.65 -21.36 -56.40
N GLY A 472 8.43 -20.12 -55.94
CA GLY A 472 8.33 -18.94 -56.80
C GLY A 472 9.59 -18.70 -57.63
N VAL A 473 10.78 -18.79 -57.02
CA VAL A 473 12.07 -18.64 -57.73
C VAL A 473 12.28 -19.74 -58.77
N ILE A 474 11.90 -20.99 -58.47
CA ILE A 474 12.00 -22.11 -59.42
C ILE A 474 11.03 -21.92 -60.60
N CYS A 475 9.80 -21.48 -60.35
CA CYS A 475 8.82 -21.20 -61.41
C CYS A 475 9.22 -20.02 -62.31
N VAL A 476 9.84 -18.97 -61.77
CA VAL A 476 10.33 -17.83 -62.58
C VAL A 476 11.53 -18.24 -63.44
N ARG A 477 12.42 -19.11 -62.95
CA ARG A 477 13.60 -19.56 -63.70
C ARG A 477 13.23 -20.49 -64.87
N ARG A 478 12.17 -21.28 -64.73
CA ARG A 478 11.67 -22.18 -65.80
C ARG A 478 10.94 -21.47 -66.93
N ARG A 479 10.60 -20.18 -66.78
CA ARG A 479 9.93 -19.36 -67.80
C ARG A 479 10.89 -18.50 -68.64
N ARG A 480 12.20 -18.59 -68.39
CA ARG A 480 13.27 -17.82 -69.06
C ARG A 480 14.28 -18.67 -69.85
N THR A 481 14.00 -19.95 -70.03
CA THR A 481 14.64 -20.84 -71.01
C THR A 481 13.57 -21.29 -71.98
#